data_AF-A0A6S7HCJ6-F1
#
_entry.id   AF-A0A6S7HCJ6-F1
#
_cell.length_a   1.000
_cell.length_b   1.000
_cell.length_c   1.000
_cell.angle_alpha   90.00
_cell.angle_beta   90.00
_cell.angle_gamma   90.00
#
_symmetry.space_group_name_H-M   'P 1'
#
loop_
_entity.id
_entity.type
_entity.pdbx_description
1 polymer ?
#
loop_
_entity_poly.entity_id
_entity_poly.type
_entity_poly.pdbx_seq_one_letter_code
_entity_poly.pdbx_strand_id
1 'polypeptide(L)'
;MGVFSAKQRDQDQIGRALCSMCSQITGIRSTPKSEVLLLPIIDLNPSDESCIYSTLVYIEDQAEKLDIPTPCITFDQPLWLKATDIIKAKSMKIVFRLGGCHTMMSFMGGIGSMMKCSWLKEALETVYGPNAVIHIMSGKAFSRALRGHLLLGLL
;
A
#
# COMPACT_ATOMS: atom_id res chain seq x y z
N MET A 1 2.61 -29.46 0.01
CA MET A 1 4.08 -29.62 -0.03
C MET A 1 4.70 -28.28 -0.37
N GLY A 2 5.15 -27.54 0.63
CA GLY A 2 5.75 -26.21 0.46
C GLY A 2 7.26 -26.31 0.32
N VAL A 3 7.82 -25.73 -0.73
CA VAL A 3 9.26 -25.54 -0.88
C VAL A 3 9.62 -24.20 -0.22
N PHE A 4 10.15 -24.27 0.99
CA PHE A 4 10.79 -23.15 1.68
C PHE A 4 12.15 -22.87 1.03
N SER A 5 12.30 -21.72 0.37
CA SER A 5 13.57 -21.26 -0.18
C SER A 5 14.47 -20.74 0.94
N ALA A 6 15.56 -21.46 1.22
CA ALA A 6 16.50 -21.20 2.31
C ALA A 6 17.32 -19.89 2.19
N LYS A 7 17.10 -19.09 1.13
CA LYS A 7 17.91 -17.90 0.83
C LYS A 7 17.50 -16.63 1.59
N GLN A 8 16.30 -16.60 2.17
CA GLN A 8 15.80 -15.45 2.94
C GLN A 8 16.41 -15.38 4.37
N ARG A 9 16.79 -16.52 4.95
CA ARG A 9 17.27 -16.60 6.36
C ARG A 9 18.67 -16.01 6.58
N ASP A 10 19.53 -16.05 5.56
CA ASP A 10 20.92 -15.56 5.66
C ASP A 10 21.02 -14.03 5.59
N GLN A 11 20.21 -13.38 4.74
CA GLN A 11 20.17 -11.91 4.67
C GLN A 11 19.62 -11.29 5.97
N ASP A 12 18.70 -11.98 6.65
CA ASP A 12 18.19 -11.55 7.95
C ASP A 12 19.23 -11.65 9.08
N GLN A 13 20.22 -12.53 8.99
CA GLN A 13 21.28 -12.62 10.01
C GLN A 13 22.30 -11.49 9.88
N ILE A 14 22.68 -11.15 8.64
CA ILE A 14 23.60 -10.03 8.36
C ILE A 14 22.95 -8.69 8.73
N GLY A 15 21.67 -8.50 8.40
CA GLY A 15 20.90 -7.32 8.81
C GLY A 15 20.76 -7.19 10.33
N ARG A 16 20.57 -8.31 11.05
CA ARG A 16 20.52 -8.34 12.52
C ARG A 16 21.87 -8.02 13.17
N ALA A 17 22.98 -8.52 12.61
CA ALA A 17 24.32 -8.23 13.10
C ALA A 17 24.68 -6.75 12.91
N LEU A 18 24.38 -6.15 11.74
CA LEU A 18 24.61 -4.72 11.49
C LEU A 18 23.73 -3.82 12.39
N CYS A 19 22.47 -4.20 12.63
CA CYS A 19 21.56 -3.44 13.48
C CYS A 19 22.02 -3.46 14.96
N SER A 20 22.48 -4.61 15.46
CA SER A 20 23.05 -4.75 16.81
C SER A 20 24.31 -3.90 17.01
N MET A 21 25.19 -3.88 16.01
CA MET A 21 26.42 -3.08 16.04
C MET A 21 26.14 -1.56 16.00
N CYS A 22 25.15 -1.13 15.21
CA CYS A 22 24.80 0.29 15.09
C CYS A 22 24.16 0.85 16.38
N SER A 23 23.37 0.04 17.09
CA SER A 23 22.79 0.41 18.39
C SER A 23 23.83 0.63 19.49
N GLN A 24 24.96 -0.08 19.46
CA GLN A 24 26.04 0.10 20.45
C GLN A 24 26.86 1.38 20.23
N ILE A 25 26.95 1.87 18.98
CA ILE A 25 27.80 3.02 18.62
C ILE A 25 27.03 4.36 18.69
N THR A 26 25.69 4.35 18.56
CA THR A 26 24.91 5.59 18.38
C THR A 26 23.92 5.92 19.51
N GLY A 27 23.76 5.08 20.54
CA GLY A 27 22.77 5.33 21.61
C GLY A 27 21.31 5.37 21.11
N ILE A 28 21.06 4.98 19.86
CA ILE A 28 19.74 4.92 19.26
C ILE A 28 19.06 3.65 19.77
N ARG A 29 18.07 3.85 20.65
CA ARG A 29 17.13 2.83 21.13
C ARG A 29 16.66 1.99 19.93
N SER A 30 16.89 0.67 20.01
CA SER A 30 16.50 -0.29 18.96
C SER A 30 15.10 0.03 18.46
N THR A 31 14.96 0.30 17.17
CA THR A 31 13.65 0.53 16.55
C THR A 31 12.70 -0.61 16.95
N PRO A 32 11.46 -0.32 17.38
CA PRO A 32 10.51 -1.38 17.66
C PRO A 32 10.42 -2.29 16.43
N LYS A 33 10.56 -3.60 16.67
CA LYS A 33 10.58 -4.60 15.60
C LYS A 33 9.22 -4.56 14.91
N SER A 34 9.16 -3.99 13.71
CA SER A 34 7.95 -4.01 12.90
C SER A 34 7.81 -5.39 12.26
N GLU A 35 6.61 -5.94 12.35
CA GLU A 35 6.25 -7.20 11.69
C GLU A 35 5.15 -6.93 10.68
N VAL A 36 5.30 -7.48 9.48
CA VAL A 36 4.29 -7.39 8.42
C VAL A 36 3.64 -8.76 8.32
N LEU A 37 2.38 -8.84 8.73
CA LEU A 37 1.59 -10.07 8.71
C LEU A 37 0.48 -9.97 7.69
N LEU A 38 0.25 -11.06 6.97
CA LEU A 38 -0.93 -11.20 6.12
C LEU A 38 -2.11 -11.63 7.00
N LEU A 39 -3.18 -10.85 6.97
CA LEU A 39 -4.43 -11.19 7.65
C LEU A 39 -5.23 -12.23 6.83
N PRO A 40 -6.15 -12.97 7.47
CA PRO A 40 -7.04 -13.90 6.77
C PRO A 40 -7.80 -13.23 5.63
N ILE A 41 -7.95 -13.96 4.51
CA ILE A 41 -8.75 -13.50 3.37
C ILE A 41 -10.22 -13.66 3.74
N ILE A 42 -10.99 -12.58 3.58
CA ILE A 42 -12.43 -12.56 3.84
C ILE A 42 -13.16 -12.89 2.54
N ASP A 43 -13.85 -14.03 2.50
CA ASP A 43 -14.65 -14.46 1.34
C ASP A 43 -16.11 -13.99 1.48
N LEU A 44 -16.29 -12.67 1.51
CA LEU A 44 -17.60 -12.02 1.57
C LEU A 44 -17.64 -10.86 0.57
N ASN A 45 -18.84 -10.45 0.18
CA ASN A 45 -18.99 -9.32 -0.73
C ASN A 45 -18.54 -8.01 -0.03
N PRO A 46 -17.50 -7.33 -0.53
CA PRO A 46 -16.99 -6.10 0.08
C PRO A 46 -17.96 -4.91 -0.04
N SER A 47 -19.01 -5.03 -0.87
CA SER A 47 -20.05 -4.01 -0.99
C SER A 47 -21.11 -4.11 0.10
N ASP A 48 -21.19 -5.22 0.82
CA ASP A 48 -22.14 -5.39 1.92
C ASP A 48 -21.65 -4.67 3.19
N GLU A 49 -22.51 -3.86 3.80
CA GLU A 49 -22.21 -3.14 5.04
C GLU A 49 -21.93 -4.11 6.20
N SER A 50 -22.59 -5.27 6.20
CA SER A 50 -22.38 -6.30 7.23
C SER A 50 -20.93 -6.82 7.22
N CYS A 51 -20.35 -6.99 6.04
CA CYS A 51 -18.97 -7.42 5.84
C CYS A 51 -17.98 -6.34 6.31
N ILE A 52 -18.23 -5.08 5.97
CA ILE A 52 -17.37 -3.96 6.39
C ILE A 52 -17.39 -3.85 7.92
N TYR A 53 -18.58 -3.91 8.53
CA TYR A 53 -18.73 -3.82 9.98
C TYR A 53 -18.04 -4.97 10.72
N SER A 54 -18.27 -6.23 10.31
CA SER A 54 -17.64 -7.39 10.94
C SER A 54 -16.11 -7.34 10.83
N THR A 55 -15.58 -6.83 9.72
CA THR A 55 -14.14 -6.59 9.54
C THR A 55 -13.61 -5.55 10.51
N LEU A 56 -14.32 -4.43 10.70
CA LEU A 56 -13.89 -3.38 11.65
C LEU A 56 -13.89 -3.89 13.10
N VAL A 57 -14.92 -4.64 13.49
CA VAL A 57 -14.99 -5.27 14.83
C VAL A 57 -13.85 -6.26 15.03
N TYR A 58 -13.55 -7.08 14.01
CA TYR A 58 -12.40 -7.99 14.04
C TYR A 58 -11.09 -7.22 14.22
N ILE A 59 -10.91 -6.10 13.53
CA ILE A 59 -9.68 -5.30 13.66
C ILE A 59 -9.55 -4.66 15.06
N GLU A 60 -10.63 -4.21 15.67
CA GLU A 60 -10.58 -3.74 17.08
C GLU A 60 -10.18 -4.86 18.04
N ASP A 61 -10.75 -6.06 17.91
CA ASP A 61 -10.37 -7.23 18.71
C ASP A 61 -8.89 -7.62 18.50
N GLN A 62 -8.38 -7.54 17.28
CA GLN A 62 -6.95 -7.77 17.02
C GLN A 62 -6.08 -6.66 17.59
N ALA A 63 -6.52 -5.40 17.51
CA ALA A 63 -5.78 -4.27 18.08
C ALA A 63 -5.68 -4.37 19.60
N GLU A 64 -6.75 -4.80 20.27
CA GLU A 64 -6.76 -5.05 21.72
C GLU A 64 -5.78 -6.18 22.10
N LYS A 65 -5.80 -7.30 21.37
CA LYS A 65 -4.88 -8.43 21.59
C LYS A 65 -3.41 -8.07 21.41
N LEU A 66 -3.12 -7.10 20.54
CA LEU A 66 -1.78 -6.64 20.22
C LEU A 66 -1.36 -5.38 21.01
N ASP A 67 -2.21 -4.91 21.94
CA ASP A 67 -1.99 -3.67 22.71
C ASP A 67 -1.75 -2.44 21.82
N ILE A 68 -2.47 -2.36 20.70
CA ILE A 68 -2.43 -1.23 19.77
C ILE A 68 -3.54 -0.24 20.17
N PRO A 69 -3.21 0.93 20.74
CA PRO A 69 -4.20 1.82 21.36
C PRO A 69 -5.13 2.51 20.36
N THR A 70 -4.74 2.58 19.08
CA THR A 70 -5.53 3.18 18.00
C THR A 70 -5.11 2.58 16.66
N PRO A 71 -5.83 1.57 16.14
CA PRO A 71 -5.51 0.98 14.84
C PRO A 71 -5.73 1.98 13.71
N CYS A 72 -4.89 1.91 12.67
CA CYS A 72 -5.01 2.71 11.46
C CYS A 72 -5.35 1.82 10.27
N ILE A 73 -6.45 2.12 9.58
CA ILE A 73 -6.94 1.33 8.45
C ILE A 73 -7.02 2.22 7.21
N THR A 74 -6.72 1.64 6.05
CA THR A 74 -6.88 2.27 4.74
C THR A 74 -7.81 1.44 3.86
N PHE A 75 -8.84 2.05 3.26
CA PHE A 75 -9.66 1.43 2.22
C PHE A 75 -9.69 2.27 0.96
N ASP A 76 -9.94 1.62 -0.17
CA ASP A 76 -10.25 2.32 -1.43
C ASP A 76 -11.52 3.15 -1.31
N GLN A 77 -11.64 4.16 -2.17
CA GLN A 77 -12.69 5.18 -2.09
C GLN A 77 -14.12 4.66 -1.88
N PRO A 78 -14.62 3.63 -2.59
CA PRO A 78 -15.99 3.16 -2.39
C PRO A 78 -16.22 2.54 -1.01
N LEU A 79 -15.26 1.76 -0.51
CA LEU A 79 -15.33 1.14 0.81
C LEU A 79 -15.10 2.19 1.90
N TRP A 80 -14.24 3.18 1.63
CA TRP A 80 -13.96 4.27 2.56
C TRP A 80 -15.21 5.07 2.90
N LEU A 81 -16.07 5.37 1.91
CA LEU A 81 -17.32 6.08 2.15
C LEU A 81 -18.23 5.30 3.12
N LYS A 82 -18.50 4.03 2.82
CA LYS A 82 -19.36 3.16 3.65
C LYS A 82 -18.79 2.95 5.06
N ALA A 83 -17.50 2.67 5.16
CA ALA A 83 -16.84 2.47 6.45
C ALA A 83 -16.85 3.74 7.31
N THR A 84 -16.73 4.92 6.69
CA THR A 84 -16.79 6.20 7.42
C THR A 84 -18.15 6.41 8.08
N ASP A 85 -19.24 6.07 7.40
CA ASP A 85 -20.59 6.19 7.95
C ASP A 85 -20.80 5.24 9.14
N ILE A 86 -20.31 3.99 9.03
CA ILE A 86 -20.35 2.99 10.10
C ILE A 86 -19.53 3.43 11.32
N ILE A 87 -18.29 3.88 11.11
CA ILE A 87 -17.38 4.32 12.18
C ILE A 87 -17.97 5.50 12.93
N LYS A 88 -18.55 6.47 12.22
CA LYS A 88 -19.23 7.62 12.83
C LYS A 88 -20.46 7.19 13.63
N ALA A 89 -21.30 6.32 13.06
CA ALA A 89 -22.50 5.84 13.73
C ALA A 89 -22.20 5.03 15.01
N LYS A 90 -21.09 4.27 15.02
CA LYS A 90 -20.67 3.42 16.14
C LYS A 90 -19.63 4.06 17.07
N SER A 91 -19.14 5.27 16.74
CA SER A 91 -18.10 5.97 17.48
C SER A 91 -16.85 5.12 17.77
N MET A 92 -16.42 4.34 16.77
CA MET A 92 -15.27 3.41 16.89
C MET A 92 -13.95 4.18 17.00
N LYS A 93 -13.00 3.67 17.79
CA LYS A 93 -11.71 4.35 18.05
C LYS A 93 -10.63 3.93 17.03
N ILE A 94 -10.92 4.16 15.75
CA ILE A 94 -10.07 3.76 14.63
C ILE A 94 -9.65 5.00 13.82
N VAL A 95 -8.36 5.11 13.49
CA VAL A 95 -7.91 6.11 12.52
C VAL A 95 -8.17 5.57 11.12
N PHE A 96 -9.09 6.20 10.41
CA PHE A 96 -9.56 5.72 9.14
C PHE A 96 -9.12 6.63 7.99
N ARG A 97 -8.33 6.09 7.05
CA ARG A 97 -7.68 6.85 5.98
C ARG A 97 -8.13 6.39 4.59
N LEU A 98 -8.19 7.32 3.64
CA LEU A 98 -8.48 7.02 2.25
C LEU A 98 -7.25 6.39 1.58
N GLY A 99 -7.44 5.22 0.97
CA GLY A 99 -6.46 4.55 0.13
C GLY A 99 -6.31 5.30 -1.19
N GLY A 100 -5.11 5.81 -1.46
CA GLY A 100 -4.84 6.65 -2.64
C GLY A 100 -4.31 5.90 -3.86
N CYS A 101 -4.01 4.60 -3.77
CA CYS A 101 -3.34 3.88 -4.85
C CYS A 101 -4.19 3.84 -6.13
N HIS A 102 -5.46 3.46 -6.03
CA HIS A 102 -6.36 3.42 -7.18
C HIS A 102 -6.65 4.81 -7.75
N THR A 103 -6.85 5.82 -6.90
CA THR A 103 -7.04 7.21 -7.33
C THR A 103 -5.82 7.72 -8.10
N MET A 104 -4.61 7.46 -7.60
CA MET A 104 -3.37 7.83 -8.26
C MET A 104 -3.22 7.10 -9.60
N MET A 105 -3.44 5.77 -9.64
CA MET A 105 -3.41 5.01 -10.89
C MET A 105 -4.37 5.60 -11.95
N SER A 106 -5.60 5.92 -11.56
CA SER A 106 -6.58 6.55 -12.46
C SER A 106 -6.15 7.95 -12.90
N PHE A 107 -5.60 8.76 -12.00
CA PHE A 107 -5.11 10.11 -12.33
C PHE A 107 -3.99 10.06 -13.37
N MET A 108 -3.01 9.18 -13.18
CA MET A 108 -1.90 8.99 -14.12
C MET A 108 -2.38 8.45 -15.48
N GLY A 109 -3.34 7.52 -15.48
CA GLY A 109 -3.99 7.07 -16.72
C GLY A 109 -4.77 8.19 -17.42
N GLY A 110 -5.34 9.12 -16.65
CA GLY A 110 -5.96 10.34 -17.15
C GLY A 110 -4.95 11.26 -17.85
N ILE A 111 -3.79 11.52 -17.23
CA ILE A 111 -2.69 12.28 -17.85
C ILE A 111 -2.29 11.64 -19.17
N GLY A 112 -2.02 10.33 -19.18
CA GLY A 112 -1.66 9.61 -20.40
C GLY A 112 -2.75 9.69 -21.48
N SER A 113 -4.03 9.70 -21.10
CA SER A 113 -5.14 9.84 -22.03
C SER A 113 -5.26 11.26 -22.61
N MET A 114 -5.11 12.30 -21.79
CA MET A 114 -5.13 13.70 -22.23
C MET A 114 -3.91 14.05 -23.10
N MET A 115 -2.75 13.50 -22.77
CA MET A 115 -1.46 13.79 -23.40
C MET A 115 -1.11 12.82 -24.54
N LYS A 116 -2.08 12.05 -25.05
CA LYS A 116 -1.86 11.07 -26.12
C LYS A 116 -1.27 11.69 -27.41
N CYS A 117 -1.50 12.97 -27.65
CA CYS A 117 -1.01 13.70 -28.82
C CYS A 117 0.20 14.62 -28.53
N SER A 118 0.71 14.65 -27.30
CA SER A 118 1.76 15.60 -26.87
C SER A 118 3.16 14.98 -26.84
N TRP A 119 3.41 13.97 -27.69
CA TRP A 119 4.69 13.24 -27.76
C TRP A 119 5.13 12.57 -26.45
N LEU A 120 4.23 12.48 -25.46
CA LEU A 120 4.52 11.93 -24.14
C LEU A 120 4.94 10.46 -24.24
N LYS A 121 4.28 9.72 -25.12
CA LYS A 121 4.55 8.31 -25.36
C LYS A 121 5.97 8.13 -25.91
N GLU A 122 6.32 8.91 -26.92
CA GLU A 122 7.61 8.88 -27.61
C GLU A 122 8.74 9.27 -26.64
N ALA A 123 8.52 10.28 -25.80
CA ALA A 123 9.46 10.65 -24.75
C ALA A 123 9.68 9.51 -23.74
N LEU A 124 8.61 8.84 -23.30
CA LEU A 124 8.71 7.69 -22.39
C LEU A 124 9.36 6.46 -23.05
N GLU A 125 9.18 6.27 -24.36
CA GLU A 125 9.80 5.18 -25.14
C GLU A 125 11.33 5.33 -25.27
N THR A 126 11.90 6.51 -24.99
CA THR A 126 13.37 6.68 -24.93
C THR A 126 14.00 6.02 -23.71
N VAL A 127 13.25 5.87 -22.61
CA VAL A 127 13.74 5.34 -21.33
C VAL A 127 13.17 3.94 -21.05
N TYR A 128 11.91 3.70 -21.44
CA TYR A 128 11.19 2.46 -21.18
C TYR A 128 10.88 1.73 -22.48
N GLY A 129 10.84 0.39 -22.43
CA GLY A 129 10.41 -0.40 -23.59
C GLY A 129 8.95 -0.10 -23.99
N PRO A 130 8.60 -0.18 -25.30
CA PRO A 130 7.29 0.24 -25.82
C PRO A 130 6.11 -0.48 -25.14
N ASN A 131 6.26 -1.76 -24.83
CA ASN A 131 5.24 -2.53 -24.10
C ASN A 131 5.02 -2.01 -22.67
N ALA A 132 6.06 -1.49 -22.01
CA ALA A 132 5.93 -0.89 -20.69
C ALA A 132 5.22 0.47 -20.76
N VAL A 133 5.49 1.26 -21.81
CA VAL A 133 4.89 2.58 -22.00
C VAL A 133 3.38 2.51 -22.13
N ILE A 134 2.84 1.50 -22.82
CA ILE A 134 1.38 1.29 -22.91
C ILE A 134 0.75 1.16 -21.50
N HIS A 135 1.41 0.45 -20.60
CA HIS A 135 0.93 0.27 -19.22
C HIS A 135 1.19 1.50 -18.32
N ILE A 136 2.21 2.31 -18.64
CA ILE A 136 2.46 3.59 -17.99
C ILE A 136 1.39 4.61 -18.38
N MET A 137 1.08 4.71 -19.67
CA MET A 137 0.08 5.62 -20.24
C MET A 137 -1.34 5.31 -19.76
N SER A 138 -1.62 4.06 -19.39
CA SER A 138 -2.90 3.65 -18.79
C SER A 138 -2.92 3.70 -17.26
N GLY A 139 -1.81 4.07 -16.61
CA GLY A 139 -1.69 4.11 -15.14
C GLY A 139 -1.66 2.73 -14.45
N LYS A 140 -1.82 1.63 -15.21
CA LYS A 140 -1.88 0.25 -14.68
C LYS A 140 -0.54 -0.25 -14.14
N ALA A 141 0.57 0.31 -14.61
CA ALA A 141 1.89 0.01 -14.08
C ALA A 141 2.33 1.04 -13.03
N PHE A 142 1.62 1.13 -11.90
CA PHE A 142 1.76 2.17 -10.87
C PHE A 142 3.21 2.63 -10.62
N SER A 143 4.11 1.73 -10.18
CA SER A 143 5.48 2.11 -9.83
C SER A 143 6.29 2.66 -11.01
N ARG A 144 6.04 2.14 -12.22
CA ARG A 144 6.69 2.61 -13.46
C ARG A 144 6.06 3.91 -13.94
N ALA A 145 4.75 4.04 -13.81
CA ALA A 145 4.02 5.23 -14.19
C ALA A 145 4.46 6.41 -13.32
N LEU A 146 4.48 6.24 -11.99
CA LEU A 146 4.93 7.24 -11.01
C LEU A 146 6.33 7.75 -11.35
N ARG A 147 7.28 6.83 -11.55
CA ARG A 147 8.65 7.19 -11.94
C ARG A 147 8.70 7.91 -13.29
N GLY A 148 7.97 7.42 -14.30
CA GLY A 148 7.94 8.04 -15.62
C GLY A 148 7.39 9.47 -15.60
N HIS A 149 6.31 9.72 -14.86
CA HIS A 149 5.73 11.07 -14.77
C HIS A 149 6.63 12.02 -13.95
N LEU A 150 7.27 11.55 -12.88
CA LEU A 150 8.25 12.34 -12.11
C LEU A 150 9.49 12.69 -12.96
N LEU A 151 10.00 11.77 -13.77
CA LEU A 151 11.13 12.02 -14.67
C LEU A 151 10.83 13.13 -15.69
N LEU A 152 9.56 13.26 -16.08
CA LEU A 152 9.09 14.27 -17.03
C LEU A 152 8.56 15.53 -16.35
N GLY A 153 8.56 15.61 -15.02
CA GLY A 153 8.05 16.75 -14.26
C GLY A 153 6.52 16.95 -14.37
N LEU A 154 5.77 15.87 -14.60
CA LEU A 154 4.29 15.89 -14.74
C LEU A 154 3.54 15.62 -13.42
N LEU A 155 4.27 15.29 -12.35
CA LEU A 155 3.82 15.11 -10.97
C LEU A 155 4.70 15.94 -10.06
#